data_AF-A0A7S4RBG2-F1
#
_entry.id   AF-A0A7S4RBG2-F1
#
_cell.length_a   1.000
_cell.length_b   1.000
_cell.length_c   1.000
_cell.angle_alpha   90.00
_cell.angle_beta   90.00
_cell.angle_gamma   90.00
#
_symmetry.space_group_name_H-M   'P 1'
#
loop_
_entity.id
_entity.type
_entity.pdbx_description
1 polymer ?
#
loop_
_entity_poly.entity_id
_entity_poly.type
_entity_poly.pdbx_seq_one_letter_code
_entity_poly.pdbx_strand_id
1 'polypeptide(L)'
;ADNGYNSITKNHPSRKQRKQQHYENRNKHILHIEQDGYLRSYNPSTVLWPSGYLLSLCLSSPAKCGIQTELLDAISFLNDEQTDRKTKKKKDTKGPIAVELGAGVGAPSVSLARWIVSRINAVTHNTTQHDDNSGIISPHLSSSLLVVATDKSPHALALTITNAYNNGVGENIAVLQSNHSDLESMIQLKDSFF
;
A
#
# COMPACT_ATOMS: atom_id res chain seq x y z
N ALA A 1 23.78 49.18 20.14
CA ALA A 1 24.03 47.73 20.11
C ALA A 1 22.94 47.08 20.95
N ASP A 2 21.79 46.80 20.35
CA ASP A 2 20.64 46.21 21.01
C ASP A 2 20.53 44.74 20.60
N ASN A 3 20.82 43.85 21.56
CA ASN A 3 20.65 42.41 21.39
C ASN A 3 19.19 42.04 21.71
N GLY A 4 18.36 41.99 20.67
CA GLY A 4 16.99 41.47 20.73
C GLY A 4 16.99 39.95 20.89
N TYR A 5 16.79 39.47 22.12
CA TYR A 5 16.48 38.07 22.40
C TYR A 5 15.06 37.75 21.92
N ASN A 6 14.96 37.07 20.77
CA ASN A 6 13.71 36.44 20.34
C ASN A 6 13.44 35.20 21.21
N SER A 7 12.50 35.31 22.14
CA SER A 7 12.02 34.16 22.91
C SER A 7 11.17 33.25 22.02
N ILE A 8 11.73 32.10 21.63
CA ILE A 8 11.00 31.04 20.95
C ILE A 8 10.02 30.41 21.95
N THR A 9 8.77 30.86 21.96
CA THR A 9 7.69 30.22 22.70
C THR A 9 7.36 28.88 22.04
N LYS A 10 7.85 27.78 22.65
CA LYS A 10 7.47 26.41 22.26
C LYS A 10 5.99 26.21 22.58
N ASN A 11 5.13 26.33 21.57
CA ASN A 11 3.71 26.01 21.69
C ASN A 11 3.55 24.51 21.99
N HIS A 12 3.33 24.18 23.24
CA HIS A 12 3.00 22.82 23.63
C HIS A 12 1.57 22.50 23.20
N PRO A 13 1.35 21.43 22.40
CA PRO A 13 0.02 21.06 21.96
C PRO A 13 -0.86 20.75 23.16
N SER A 14 -2.09 21.25 23.12
CA SER A 14 -3.06 21.11 24.21
C SER A 14 -3.37 19.62 24.47
N ARG A 15 -3.79 19.29 25.70
CA ARG A 15 -4.15 17.92 26.08
C ARG A 15 -5.25 17.31 25.19
N LYS A 16 -6.11 18.13 24.59
CA LYS A 16 -7.12 17.70 23.60
C LYS A 16 -6.47 17.35 22.25
N GLN A 17 -5.57 18.18 21.74
CA GLN A 17 -4.81 17.92 20.51
C GLN A 17 -3.93 16.66 20.65
N ARG A 18 -3.31 16.44 21.81
CA ARG A 18 -2.54 15.21 22.10
C ARG A 18 -3.41 13.95 22.05
N LYS A 19 -4.65 14.00 22.56
CA LYS A 19 -5.58 12.85 22.50
C LYS A 19 -6.06 12.57 21.08
N GLN A 20 -6.30 13.62 20.30
CA GLN A 20 -6.77 13.51 18.92
C GLN A 20 -5.67 12.97 17.98
N GLN A 21 -4.44 13.49 18.10
CA GLN A 21 -3.27 12.91 17.43
C GLN A 21 -3.03 11.45 17.82
N HIS A 22 -3.21 11.10 19.10
CA HIS A 22 -3.05 9.72 19.56
C HIS A 22 -4.14 8.80 19.00
N TYR A 23 -5.37 9.30 18.80
CA TYR A 23 -6.47 8.54 18.20
C TYR A 23 -6.24 8.36 16.69
N GLU A 24 -5.84 9.40 15.97
CA GLU A 24 -5.46 9.35 14.55
C GLU A 24 -4.27 8.41 14.30
N ASN A 25 -3.25 8.42 15.18
CA ASN A 25 -2.14 7.48 15.10
C ASN A 25 -2.53 6.03 15.44
N ARG A 26 -3.55 5.78 16.26
CA ARG A 26 -4.05 4.41 16.49
C ARG A 26 -4.86 3.90 15.31
N ASN A 27 -5.64 4.75 14.65
CA ASN A 27 -6.41 4.39 13.46
C ASN A 27 -5.52 4.13 12.23
N LYS A 28 -4.28 4.65 12.21
CA LYS A 28 -3.29 4.31 11.19
C LYS A 28 -2.91 2.82 11.12
N HIS A 29 -3.33 1.98 12.06
CA HIS A 29 -3.02 0.54 12.05
C HIS A 29 -4.24 -0.37 11.88
N ILE A 30 -5.46 0.17 11.85
CA ILE A 30 -6.67 -0.63 11.69
C ILE A 30 -6.95 -0.81 10.19
N LEU A 31 -7.08 -2.06 9.75
CA LEU A 31 -7.57 -2.41 8.41
C LEU A 31 -9.09 -2.48 8.44
N HIS A 32 -9.74 -1.72 7.56
CA HIS A 32 -11.19 -1.77 7.37
C HIS A 32 -11.50 -2.75 6.24
N ILE A 33 -12.09 -3.91 6.57
CA ILE A 33 -12.40 -4.96 5.60
C ILE A 33 -13.91 -5.20 5.58
N GLU A 34 -14.54 -4.78 4.50
CA GLU A 34 -15.91 -5.11 4.14
C GLU A 34 -15.99 -6.57 3.69
N GLN A 35 -16.99 -7.29 4.20
CA GLN A 35 -17.28 -8.69 3.85
C GLN A 35 -18.68 -8.88 3.28
N ASP A 36 -19.56 -7.89 3.47
CA ASP A 36 -20.92 -7.89 2.97
C ASP A 36 -20.98 -7.11 1.65
N GLY A 37 -21.11 -7.84 0.54
CA GLY A 37 -21.36 -7.23 -0.76
C GLY A 37 -22.84 -6.91 -0.95
N TYR A 38 -23.15 -5.76 -1.56
CA TYR A 38 -24.52 -5.28 -1.82
C TYR A 38 -25.46 -6.25 -2.59
N LEU A 39 -24.95 -7.32 -3.20
CA LEU A 39 -25.68 -8.08 -4.21
C LEU A 39 -26.19 -9.48 -3.78
N ARG A 40 -25.73 -10.08 -2.67
CA ARG A 40 -26.28 -11.36 -2.15
C ARG A 40 -26.02 -11.52 -0.65
N SER A 41 -27.01 -12.09 0.05
CA SER A 41 -27.02 -12.29 1.51
C SER A 41 -25.99 -13.30 2.05
N TYR A 42 -25.33 -14.10 1.21
CA TYR A 42 -24.18 -14.91 1.61
C TYR A 42 -23.39 -15.39 0.38
N ASN A 43 -22.10 -15.04 0.30
CA ASN A 43 -21.20 -15.61 -0.69
C ASN A 43 -19.87 -15.98 0.00
N PRO A 44 -19.45 -17.26 0.01
CA PRO A 44 -18.24 -17.66 0.71
C PRO A 44 -16.95 -17.02 0.16
N SER A 45 -16.97 -16.50 -1.08
CA SER A 45 -15.84 -15.74 -1.63
C SER A 45 -15.69 -14.34 -1.03
N THR A 46 -16.68 -13.85 -0.29
CA THR A 46 -16.68 -12.54 0.37
C THR A 46 -16.37 -12.61 1.87
N VAL A 47 -16.07 -13.80 2.38
CA VAL A 47 -15.71 -13.98 3.79
C VAL A 47 -14.20 -13.82 3.98
N LEU A 48 -13.80 -13.12 5.04
CA LEU A 48 -12.41 -13.12 5.46
C LEU A 48 -12.07 -14.46 6.12
N TRP A 49 -11.40 -15.31 5.37
CA TRP A 49 -10.93 -16.60 5.86
C TRP A 49 -9.84 -16.44 6.93
N PRO A 50 -9.76 -17.34 7.93
CA PRO A 50 -8.73 -17.27 8.97
C PRO A 50 -7.29 -17.23 8.43
N SER A 51 -7.00 -17.95 7.34
CA SER A 51 -5.70 -17.91 6.67
C SER A 51 -5.42 -16.54 6.06
N GLY A 52 -6.38 -15.93 5.37
CA GLY A 52 -6.28 -14.58 4.84
C GLY A 52 -6.07 -13.54 5.95
N TYR A 53 -6.76 -13.69 7.08
CA TYR A 53 -6.53 -12.85 8.26
C TYR A 53 -5.10 -12.98 8.80
N LEU A 54 -4.61 -14.21 9.03
CA LEU A 54 -3.25 -14.43 9.54
C LEU A 54 -2.19 -13.92 8.57
N LEU A 55 -2.37 -14.14 7.27
CA LEU A 55 -1.48 -13.61 6.24
C LEU A 55 -1.51 -12.07 6.24
N SER A 56 -2.67 -11.44 6.40
CA SER A 56 -2.77 -9.98 6.49
C SER A 56 -2.02 -9.41 7.70
N LEU A 57 -2.09 -10.07 8.87
CA LEU A 57 -1.31 -9.69 10.04
C LEU A 57 0.18 -9.81 9.76
N CYS A 58 0.56 -10.88 9.09
CA CYS A 58 1.95 -11.14 8.72
C CYS A 58 2.52 -10.07 7.79
N LEU A 59 1.77 -9.71 6.74
CA LEU A 59 2.14 -8.69 5.76
C LEU A 59 2.04 -7.26 6.32
N SER A 60 1.29 -7.04 7.40
CA SER A 60 1.28 -5.74 8.10
C SER A 60 2.60 -5.48 8.85
N SER A 61 3.35 -6.56 9.13
CA SER A 61 4.66 -6.49 9.78
C SER A 61 5.60 -7.56 9.21
N PRO A 62 6.09 -7.39 7.97
CA PRO A 62 6.94 -8.37 7.27
C PRO A 62 8.17 -8.80 8.09
N ALA A 63 8.71 -7.90 8.90
CA ALA A 63 9.82 -8.15 9.84
C ALA A 63 9.50 -9.24 10.87
N LYS A 64 8.29 -9.20 11.46
CA LYS A 64 7.85 -10.20 12.45
C LYS A 64 7.59 -11.56 11.81
N CYS A 65 7.46 -11.60 10.50
CA CYS A 65 7.26 -12.81 9.72
C CYS A 65 8.51 -13.34 9.03
N GLY A 66 9.65 -12.66 9.17
CA GLY A 66 10.89 -13.10 8.51
C GLY A 66 10.88 -12.95 6.99
N ILE A 67 10.02 -12.09 6.42
CA ILE A 67 9.94 -11.81 4.97
C ILE A 67 10.34 -10.37 4.63
N GLN A 68 11.01 -9.68 5.56
CA GLN A 68 11.35 -8.27 5.38
C GLN A 68 12.43 -8.07 4.33
N THR A 69 13.42 -8.95 4.26
CA THR A 69 14.59 -8.76 3.39
C THR A 69 14.19 -8.80 1.93
N GLU A 70 13.45 -9.83 1.53
CA GLU A 70 12.95 -10.02 0.16
C GLU A 70 12.08 -8.85 -0.28
N LEU A 71 11.25 -8.35 0.64
CA LEU A 71 10.35 -7.24 0.35
C LEU A 71 11.08 -5.89 0.30
N LEU A 72 12.10 -5.68 1.14
CA LEU A 72 12.94 -4.50 1.07
C LEU A 72 13.80 -4.48 -0.18
N ASP A 73 14.33 -5.63 -0.60
CA ASP A 73 15.08 -5.76 -1.85
C ASP A 73 14.17 -5.42 -3.03
N ALA A 74 12.95 -5.96 -3.07
CA ALA A 74 11.98 -5.62 -4.11
C ALA A 74 11.66 -4.11 -4.16
N ILE A 75 11.56 -3.45 -3.00
CA ILE A 75 11.29 -2.00 -2.91
C ILE A 75 12.52 -1.17 -3.29
N SER A 76 13.74 -1.57 -2.90
CA SER A 76 14.96 -0.82 -3.24
C SER A 76 15.17 -0.79 -4.75
N PHE A 77 14.93 -1.92 -5.44
CA PHE A 77 14.91 -1.97 -6.89
C PHE A 77 13.95 -0.94 -7.49
N LEU A 78 12.76 -0.72 -6.92
CA LEU A 78 11.82 0.29 -7.42
C LEU A 78 12.37 1.72 -7.35
N ASN A 79 13.15 2.03 -6.30
CA ASN A 79 13.67 3.37 -6.06
C ASN A 79 14.89 3.70 -6.94
N ASP A 80 15.82 2.76 -7.11
CA ASP A 80 17.09 3.02 -7.81
C ASP A 80 16.88 3.43 -9.29
N GLU A 81 15.88 2.85 -9.96
CA GLU A 81 15.59 3.14 -11.38
C GLU A 81 14.81 4.44 -11.62
N GLN A 82 14.27 5.08 -10.58
CA GLN A 82 13.71 6.43 -10.73
C GLN A 82 14.81 7.47 -11.02
N THR A 83 16.04 7.21 -10.55
CA THR A 83 17.21 8.09 -10.69
C THR A 83 17.77 8.12 -12.12
N ASP A 84 17.58 7.05 -12.90
CA ASP A 84 18.13 6.89 -14.25
C ASP A 84 17.23 7.37 -15.40
N ARG A 85 16.03 7.90 -15.10
CA ARG A 85 15.05 8.39 -16.11
C ARG A 85 15.51 9.59 -16.96
N LYS A 86 16.74 10.08 -16.80
CA LYS A 86 17.31 11.14 -17.66
C LYS A 86 17.87 10.61 -18.99
N THR A 87 18.07 9.30 -19.15
CA THR A 87 18.56 8.72 -20.41
C THR A 87 17.45 7.92 -21.10
N LYS A 88 17.03 8.41 -22.28
CA LYS A 88 15.98 7.83 -23.13
C LYS A 88 16.30 6.37 -23.51
N LYS A 89 15.76 5.40 -22.78
CA LYS A 89 15.58 4.03 -23.26
C LYS A 89 14.20 3.51 -22.83
N LYS A 90 13.66 2.64 -23.66
CA LYS A 90 12.30 2.10 -23.63
C LYS A 90 11.94 1.64 -22.21
N LYS A 91 10.82 2.16 -21.71
CA LYS A 91 10.28 1.96 -20.36
C LYS A 91 9.82 0.51 -20.23
N ASP A 92 10.70 -0.37 -19.75
CA ASP A 92 10.24 -1.65 -19.20
C ASP A 92 9.39 -1.30 -17.98
N THR A 93 8.07 -1.47 -18.11
CA THR A 93 7.13 -1.26 -17.02
C THR A 93 7.44 -2.30 -15.97
N LYS A 94 8.00 -1.86 -14.83
CA LYS A 94 8.26 -2.76 -13.72
C LYS A 94 6.97 -3.48 -13.35
N GLY A 95 7.07 -4.81 -13.33
CA GLY A 95 6.00 -5.66 -12.85
C GLY A 95 5.69 -5.40 -11.38
N PRO A 96 4.57 -5.95 -10.89
CA PRO A 96 4.16 -5.81 -9.51
C PRO A 96 5.19 -6.45 -8.56
N ILE A 97 5.26 -5.95 -7.32
CA ILE A 97 6.07 -6.55 -6.25
C ILE A 97 5.51 -7.91 -5.84
N ALA A 98 4.18 -8.03 -5.83
CA ALA A 98 3.49 -9.21 -5.36
C ALA A 98 2.21 -9.48 -6.17
N VAL A 99 1.87 -10.75 -6.28
CA VAL A 99 0.60 -11.23 -6.84
C VAL A 99 -0.08 -12.13 -5.80
N GLU A 100 -1.32 -11.82 -5.46
CA GLU A 100 -2.18 -12.65 -4.62
C GLU A 100 -3.11 -13.49 -5.51
N LEU A 101 -3.09 -14.81 -5.33
CA LEU A 101 -3.97 -15.76 -6.00
C LEU A 101 -5.12 -16.13 -5.05
N GLY A 102 -6.36 -15.95 -5.48
CA GLY A 102 -7.56 -16.19 -4.66
C GLY A 102 -7.72 -15.14 -3.56
N ALA A 103 -7.70 -13.86 -3.95
CA ALA A 103 -7.68 -12.73 -3.03
C ALA A 103 -8.90 -12.63 -2.11
N GLY A 104 -10.07 -13.16 -2.51
CA GLY A 104 -11.30 -13.02 -1.72
C GLY A 104 -11.62 -11.54 -1.46
N VAL A 105 -11.64 -11.15 -0.19
CA VAL A 105 -11.86 -9.74 0.23
C VAL A 105 -10.61 -8.85 0.13
N GLY A 106 -9.47 -9.41 -0.27
CA GLY A 106 -8.23 -8.69 -0.53
C GLY A 106 -7.44 -8.25 0.70
N ALA A 107 -7.74 -8.78 1.89
CA ALA A 107 -7.09 -8.34 3.13
C ALA A 107 -5.56 -8.47 3.11
N PRO A 108 -4.94 -9.56 2.60
CA PRO A 108 -3.49 -9.64 2.44
C PRO A 108 -2.93 -8.57 1.50
N SER A 109 -3.49 -8.42 0.29
CA SER A 109 -3.07 -7.39 -0.67
C SER A 109 -3.16 -5.98 -0.09
N VAL A 110 -4.27 -5.63 0.56
CA VAL A 110 -4.48 -4.33 1.20
C VAL A 110 -3.47 -4.08 2.31
N SER A 111 -3.22 -5.09 3.15
CA SER A 111 -2.24 -5.01 4.24
C SER A 111 -0.82 -4.76 3.71
N LEU A 112 -0.41 -5.54 2.71
CA LEU A 112 0.91 -5.41 2.09
C LEU A 112 1.09 -4.05 1.41
N ALA A 113 0.14 -3.64 0.58
CA ALA A 113 0.19 -2.35 -0.11
C ALA A 113 0.32 -1.19 0.89
N ARG A 114 -0.44 -1.23 1.98
CA ARG A 114 -0.39 -0.21 3.04
C ARG A 114 0.97 -0.18 3.73
N TRP A 115 1.56 -1.34 4.01
CA TRP A 115 2.91 -1.40 4.55
C TRP A 115 3.94 -0.79 3.59
N ILE A 116 3.90 -1.16 2.30
CA ILE A 116 4.84 -0.66 1.28
C ILE A 116 4.72 0.86 1.15
N VAL A 117 3.50 1.38 0.97
CA VAL A 117 3.24 2.82 0.86
C VAL A 117 3.75 3.56 2.11
N SER A 118 3.53 3.02 3.31
CA SER A 118 4.03 3.63 4.55
C SER A 118 5.56 3.71 4.58
N ARG A 119 6.25 2.70 4.03
CA ARG A 119 7.71 2.65 3.98
C ARG A 119 8.27 3.64 2.97
N ILE A 120 7.70 3.68 1.77
CA ILE A 120 8.14 4.62 0.75
C ILE A 120 7.95 6.06 1.24
N ASN A 121 6.79 6.39 1.81
CA ASN A 121 6.54 7.71 2.38
C ASN A 121 7.51 8.07 3.51
N ALA A 122 7.88 7.11 4.37
CA ALA A 122 8.86 7.34 5.42
C ALA A 122 10.27 7.65 4.87
N VAL A 123 10.68 7.02 3.77
CA VAL A 123 11.94 7.32 3.10
C VAL A 123 11.90 8.72 2.50
N THR A 124 10.84 9.06 1.76
CA THR A 124 10.71 10.38 1.10
C THR A 124 10.67 11.55 2.09
N HIS A 125 10.00 11.39 3.24
CA HIS A 125 9.94 12.44 4.26
C HIS A 125 11.28 12.70 4.96
N ASN A 126 12.16 11.70 5.06
CA ASN A 126 13.49 11.89 5.64
C ASN A 126 14.44 12.66 4.70
N THR A 127 14.21 12.57 3.38
CA THR A 127 15.06 13.24 2.38
C THR A 127 14.73 14.72 2.19
N THR A 128 13.49 15.13 2.45
CA THR A 128 12.99 16.49 2.16
C THR A 128 13.21 17.51 3.29
N GLN A 129 13.74 17.10 4.45
CA GLN A 129 14.04 18.01 5.56
C GLN A 129 15.35 18.81 5.42
N HIS A 130 16.03 18.75 4.26
CA HIS A 130 17.36 19.37 4.11
C HIS A 130 17.45 20.54 3.10
N ASP A 131 16.35 20.90 2.42
CA ASP A 131 16.32 22.02 1.47
C ASP A 131 15.24 23.05 1.84
N ASP A 132 15.64 24.05 2.64
CA ASP A 132 14.88 25.27 2.90
C ASP A 132 14.83 26.14 1.62
N ASN A 133 13.77 25.96 0.81
CA ASN A 133 13.20 26.87 -0.21
C ASN A 133 12.89 26.16 -1.53
N SER A 134 11.78 25.42 -1.60
CA SER A 134 10.97 25.37 -2.82
C SER A 134 9.60 24.75 -2.54
N GLY A 135 8.60 25.17 -3.32
CA GLY A 135 7.18 24.99 -3.06
C GLY A 135 6.73 23.55 -2.83
N ILE A 136 5.52 23.46 -2.28
CA ILE A 136 4.75 22.26 -1.96
C ILE A 136 4.75 21.28 -3.15
N ILE A 137 5.75 20.40 -3.23
CA ILE A 137 5.71 19.22 -4.07
C ILE A 137 5.19 18.12 -3.15
N SER A 138 3.87 17.91 -3.19
CA SER A 138 3.28 16.69 -2.63
C SER A 138 3.99 15.52 -3.30
N PRO A 139 4.56 14.55 -2.55
CA PRO A 139 5.16 13.36 -3.14
C PRO A 139 4.02 12.57 -3.76
N HIS A 140 3.72 12.87 -5.02
CA HIS A 140 2.82 12.07 -5.80
C HIS A 140 3.61 10.79 -6.07
N LEU A 141 3.43 9.79 -5.20
CA LEU A 141 3.73 8.40 -5.47
C LEU A 141 2.75 7.90 -6.53
N SER A 142 2.70 8.64 -7.64
CA SER A 142 1.79 8.45 -8.74
C SER A 142 2.21 7.17 -9.43
N SER A 143 1.27 6.23 -9.47
CA SER A 143 1.14 5.24 -10.54
C SER A 143 2.09 4.05 -10.56
N SER A 144 2.85 3.73 -9.50
CA SER A 144 3.48 2.40 -9.45
C SER A 144 2.49 1.40 -8.87
N LEU A 145 1.98 0.53 -9.74
CA LEU A 145 1.29 -0.67 -9.34
C LEU A 145 2.21 -1.50 -8.43
N LEU A 146 1.80 -1.76 -7.18
CA LEU A 146 2.63 -2.47 -6.20
C LEU A 146 2.19 -3.92 -6.04
N VAL A 147 0.88 -4.16 -6.01
CA VAL A 147 0.30 -5.47 -5.73
C VAL A 147 -0.78 -5.78 -6.77
N VAL A 148 -0.81 -7.01 -7.27
CA VAL A 148 -1.92 -7.52 -8.09
C VAL A 148 -2.74 -8.49 -7.25
N ALA A 149 -4.02 -8.20 -7.05
CA ALA A 149 -4.96 -9.10 -6.40
C ALA A 149 -5.80 -9.80 -7.45
N THR A 150 -5.84 -11.14 -7.42
CA THR A 150 -6.58 -11.92 -8.40
C THR A 150 -7.55 -12.91 -7.78
N ASP A 151 -8.68 -13.12 -8.44
CA ASP A 151 -9.69 -14.09 -8.00
C ASP A 151 -10.54 -14.51 -9.22
N LYS A 152 -11.17 -15.68 -9.13
CA LYS A 152 -12.15 -16.14 -10.13
C LYS A 152 -13.50 -15.45 -9.96
N SER A 153 -13.82 -15.00 -8.74
CA SER A 153 -15.10 -14.44 -8.35
C SER A 153 -15.11 -12.91 -8.55
N PRO A 154 -15.93 -12.36 -9.47
CA PRO A 154 -15.99 -10.91 -9.68
C PRO A 154 -16.48 -10.15 -8.44
N HIS A 155 -17.25 -10.79 -7.57
CA HIS A 155 -17.72 -10.19 -6.31
C HIS A 155 -16.60 -10.03 -5.28
N ALA A 156 -15.73 -11.03 -5.16
CA ALA A 156 -14.53 -10.94 -4.33
C ALA A 156 -13.65 -9.78 -4.78
N LEU A 157 -13.46 -9.65 -6.11
CA LEU A 157 -12.71 -8.54 -6.70
C LEU A 157 -13.33 -7.17 -6.44
N ALA A 158 -14.64 -7.03 -6.54
CA ALA A 158 -15.33 -5.78 -6.21
C ALA A 158 -15.12 -5.38 -4.74
N LEU A 159 -15.13 -6.34 -3.81
CA LEU A 159 -14.81 -6.09 -2.40
C LEU A 159 -13.34 -5.77 -2.19
N THR A 160 -12.43 -6.45 -2.90
CA THR A 160 -10.99 -6.12 -2.87
C THR A 160 -10.76 -4.66 -3.27
N ILE A 161 -11.40 -4.19 -4.35
CA ILE A 161 -11.33 -2.78 -4.77
C ILE A 161 -11.85 -1.87 -3.66
N THR A 162 -13.06 -2.15 -3.15
CA THR A 162 -13.70 -1.34 -2.09
C THR A 162 -12.81 -1.25 -0.85
N ASN A 163 -12.26 -2.38 -0.40
CA ASN A 163 -11.35 -2.46 0.74
C ASN A 163 -10.04 -1.71 0.48
N ALA A 164 -9.48 -1.79 -0.72
CA ALA A 164 -8.28 -1.04 -1.08
C ALA A 164 -8.51 0.49 -0.97
N TYR A 165 -9.62 1.00 -1.50
CA TYR A 165 -9.97 2.42 -1.40
C TYR A 165 -10.29 2.84 0.04
N ASN A 166 -11.04 2.03 0.79
CA ASN A 166 -11.34 2.30 2.20
C ASN A 166 -10.08 2.35 3.09
N ASN A 167 -8.98 1.74 2.66
CA ASN A 167 -7.69 1.76 3.36
C ASN A 167 -6.66 2.70 2.72
N GLY A 168 -7.05 3.52 1.73
CA GLY A 168 -6.18 4.52 1.11
C GLY A 168 -5.08 3.97 0.22
N VAL A 169 -5.24 2.74 -0.31
CA VAL A 169 -4.25 2.06 -1.18
C VAL A 169 -4.85 1.59 -2.50
N GLY A 170 -6.02 2.13 -2.88
CA GLY A 170 -6.74 1.75 -4.11
C GLY A 170 -5.91 1.93 -5.38
N GLU A 171 -5.08 2.96 -5.45
CA GLU A 171 -4.21 3.23 -6.62
C GLU A 171 -2.97 2.32 -6.69
N ASN A 172 -2.67 1.59 -5.61
CA ASN A 172 -1.48 0.74 -5.52
C ASN A 172 -1.78 -0.75 -5.74
N ILE A 173 -3.05 -1.09 -5.92
CA ILE A 173 -3.51 -2.47 -6.12
C ILE A 173 -4.24 -2.56 -7.46
N ALA A 174 -3.72 -3.37 -8.37
CA ALA A 174 -4.48 -3.78 -9.56
C ALA A 174 -5.28 -5.03 -9.21
N VAL A 175 -6.44 -5.12 -9.84
CA VAL A 175 -7.35 -6.25 -9.64
C VAL A 175 -7.62 -6.91 -10.97
N LEU A 176 -7.38 -8.22 -11.06
CA LEU A 176 -7.57 -8.99 -12.28
C LEU A 176 -8.40 -10.24 -12.01
N GLN A 177 -9.43 -10.45 -12.82
CA GLN A 177 -10.17 -11.70 -12.82
C GLN A 177 -9.33 -12.78 -13.49
N SER A 178 -9.01 -13.85 -12.75
CA SER A 178 -8.19 -14.95 -13.24
C SER A 178 -8.60 -16.24 -12.57
N ASN A 179 -8.66 -17.33 -13.34
CA ASN A 179 -8.88 -18.66 -12.81
C ASN A 179 -7.54 -19.36 -12.59
N HIS A 180 -7.06 -19.41 -11.35
CA HIS A 180 -5.72 -19.94 -11.03
C HIS A 180 -5.56 -21.45 -11.22
N SER A 181 -6.63 -22.16 -11.58
CA SER A 181 -6.59 -23.58 -11.98
C SER A 181 -6.45 -23.77 -13.48
N ASP A 182 -6.50 -22.69 -14.26
CA ASP A 182 -6.45 -22.71 -15.73
C ASP A 182 -5.15 -22.07 -16.23
N LEU A 183 -4.48 -22.75 -17.18
CA LEU A 183 -3.19 -22.33 -17.71
C LEU A 183 -3.31 -21.04 -18.54
N GLU A 184 -4.38 -20.91 -19.32
CA GLU A 184 -4.60 -19.74 -20.16
C GLU A 184 -4.74 -18.46 -19.31
N SER A 185 -5.51 -18.54 -18.24
CA SER A 185 -5.65 -17.47 -17.25
C SER A 185 -4.32 -17.04 -16.61
N MET A 186 -3.39 -17.98 -16.40
CA MET A 186 -2.06 -17.68 -15.85
C MET A 186 -1.11 -17.08 -16.89
N ILE A 187 -1.23 -17.49 -18.17
CA ILE A 187 -0.50 -16.86 -19.28
C ILE A 187 -0.96 -15.40 -19.44
N GLN A 188 -2.27 -15.14 -19.42
CA GLN A 188 -2.81 -13.78 -19.50
C GLN A 188 -2.33 -12.89 -18.34
N LEU A 189 -2.30 -13.44 -17.11
CA LEU A 189 -1.75 -12.73 -15.96
C LEU A 189 -0.27 -12.38 -16.16
N LYS A 190 0.52 -13.33 -16.67
CA LYS A 190 1.92 -13.09 -17.01
C LYS A 190 2.05 -11.96 -18.03
N ASP A 191 1.42 -12.10 -19.20
CA ASP A 191 1.54 -11.14 -20.31
C ASP A 191 1.03 -9.73 -19.95
N SER A 192 0.13 -9.62 -18.96
CA SER A 192 -0.39 -8.34 -18.49
C SER A 192 0.58 -7.58 -17.57
N PHE A 193 1.48 -8.28 -16.87
CA PHE A 193 2.22 -7.71 -15.75
C PHE A 193 3.73 -8.02 -15.74
N PHE A 194 4.23 -8.94 -16.57
CA PHE A 194 5.62 -9.43 -16.59
C PHE A 194 6.14 -9.58 -18.02
#